data_AF-A0A520DLG4-F1
#
_entry.id   AF-A0A520DLG4-F1
#
_cell.length_a   1.000
_cell.length_b   1.000
_cell.length_c   1.000
_cell.angle_alpha   90.00
_cell.angle_beta   90.00
_cell.angle_gamma   90.00
#
_symmetry.space_group_name_H-M   'P 1'
#
loop_
_entity.id
_entity.type
_entity.pdbx_description
1 polymer ?
#
loop_
_entity_poly.entity_id
_entity_poly.type
_entity_poly.pdbx_seq_one_letter_code
_entity_poly.pdbx_strand_id
1 'polypeptide(L)'
;MLDQAEGAVQKVAGKVQDAFGAATGDSSTQAEGKARQVAGSAQKAYGEVVDQVRESALANPVATIAAAVGAGFFLGALWATRR
;
A
#
# COMPACT_ATOMS: atom_id res chain seq x y z
N MET A 1 -5.21 -42.34 4.97
CA MET A 1 -5.64 -41.93 3.61
C MET A 1 -5.66 -40.42 3.41
N LEU A 2 -5.84 -39.59 4.45
CA LEU A 2 -5.73 -38.11 4.35
C LEU A 2 -4.29 -37.61 4.12
N ASP A 3 -3.30 -38.32 4.66
CA ASP A 3 -1.87 -37.98 4.59
C ASP A 3 -1.32 -37.89 3.15
N GLN A 4 -1.80 -38.76 2.25
CA GLN A 4 -1.38 -38.76 0.85
C GLN A 4 -1.98 -37.60 0.04
N ALA A 5 -3.16 -37.11 0.44
CA ALA A 5 -3.79 -35.96 -0.20
C ALA A 5 -3.04 -34.66 0.17
N GLU A 6 -2.63 -34.54 1.43
CA GLU A 6 -1.89 -33.37 1.92
C GLU A 6 -0.50 -33.27 1.28
N GLY A 7 0.19 -34.40 1.10
CA GLY A 7 1.48 -34.46 0.40
C GLY A 7 1.39 -34.12 -1.09
N ALA A 8 0.29 -34.48 -1.77
CA ALA A 8 0.07 -34.11 -3.17
C ALA A 8 -0.18 -32.60 -3.33
N VAL A 9 -0.96 -32.01 -2.42
CA VAL A 9 -1.25 -30.57 -2.40
C VAL A 9 0.01 -29.76 -2.14
N GLN A 10 0.85 -30.16 -1.18
CA GLN A 10 2.12 -29.47 -0.92
C GLN A 10 3.09 -29.51 -2.11
N LYS A 11 3.16 -30.63 -2.84
CA LYS A 11 4.01 -30.71 -4.05
C LYS A 11 3.55 -29.79 -5.17
N VAL A 12 2.24 -29.62 -5.34
CA VAL A 12 1.69 -28.71 -6.34
C VAL A 12 1.92 -27.26 -5.92
N ALA A 13 1.66 -26.92 -4.66
CA ALA A 13 1.91 -25.59 -4.12
C ALA A 13 3.40 -25.20 -4.25
N GLY A 14 4.32 -26.12 -3.92
CA GLY A 14 5.76 -25.90 -4.03
C GLY A 14 6.20 -25.59 -5.47
N LYS A 15 5.72 -26.36 -6.46
CA LYS A 15 6.03 -26.11 -7.88
C LYS A 15 5.53 -24.75 -8.37
N VAL A 16 4.37 -24.32 -7.89
CA VAL A 16 3.82 -23.01 -8.22
C VAL A 16 4.63 -21.90 -7.57
N GLN A 17 5.02 -22.05 -6.29
CA GLN A 17 5.90 -21.10 -5.61
C GLN A 17 7.29 -21.01 -6.24
N ASP A 18 7.88 -22.13 -6.66
CA ASP A 18 9.19 -22.14 -7.33
C ASP A 18 9.13 -21.45 -8.70
N ALA A 19 8.10 -21.74 -9.51
CA ALA A 19 7.92 -21.10 -10.81
C ALA A 19 7.62 -19.60 -10.66
N PHE A 20 6.76 -19.25 -9.70
CA PHE A 20 6.44 -17.86 -9.40
C PHE A 20 7.65 -17.13 -8.83
N GLY A 21 8.44 -17.74 -7.95
CA GLY A 21 9.65 -17.15 -7.38
C GLY A 21 10.77 -16.97 -8.41
N ALA A 22 10.94 -17.90 -9.34
CA ALA A 22 11.90 -17.77 -10.43
C ALA A 22 11.51 -16.64 -11.41
N ALA A 23 10.24 -16.57 -11.81
CA ALA A 23 9.73 -15.49 -12.68
C ALA A 23 9.67 -14.14 -11.96
N THR A 24 9.33 -14.14 -10.67
CA THR A 24 9.27 -12.94 -9.84
C THR A 24 10.66 -12.48 -9.41
N GLY A 25 11.71 -13.30 -9.36
CA GLY A 25 13.05 -12.85 -8.96
C GLY A 25 13.62 -11.77 -9.88
N ASP A 26 13.58 -12.03 -11.19
CA ASP A 26 14.00 -11.05 -12.22
C ASP A 26 12.99 -9.90 -12.33
N SER A 27 11.69 -10.21 -12.26
CA SER A 27 10.64 -9.19 -12.31
C SER A 27 10.65 -8.30 -11.08
N SER A 28 11.01 -8.80 -9.90
CA SER A 28 11.07 -8.09 -8.62
C SER A 28 12.19 -7.09 -8.65
N THR A 29 13.37 -7.44 -9.17
CA THR A 29 14.46 -6.46 -9.27
C THR A 29 14.08 -5.28 -10.17
N GLN A 30 13.43 -5.55 -11.31
CA GLN A 30 12.98 -4.50 -12.22
C GLN A 30 11.75 -3.73 -11.67
N ALA A 31 10.85 -4.45 -11.00
CA ALA A 31 9.69 -3.88 -10.32
C ALA A 31 10.10 -3.03 -9.12
N GLU A 32 11.11 -3.41 -8.35
CA GLU A 32 11.67 -2.65 -7.24
C GLU A 32 12.32 -1.37 -7.75
N GLY A 33 13.00 -1.40 -8.90
CA GLY A 33 13.51 -0.18 -9.55
C GLY A 33 12.39 0.79 -9.94
N LYS A 34 11.36 0.28 -10.64
CA LYS A 34 10.19 1.09 -11.02
C LYS A 34 9.38 1.54 -9.80
N ALA A 35 9.18 0.66 -8.83
CA ALA A 35 8.47 0.93 -7.60
C ALA A 35 9.21 1.97 -6.77
N ARG A 36 10.55 1.94 -6.71
CA ARG A 36 11.35 2.96 -6.04
C ARG A 36 11.30 4.30 -6.77
N GLN A 37 11.23 4.29 -8.11
CA GLN A 37 11.02 5.50 -8.89
C GLN A 37 9.63 6.10 -8.64
N VAL A 38 8.59 5.27 -8.68
CA VAL A 38 7.20 5.67 -8.37
C VAL A 38 7.08 6.13 -6.93
N ALA A 39 7.68 5.41 -5.97
CA ALA A 39 7.71 5.78 -4.57
C ALA A 39 8.48 7.08 -4.35
N GLY A 40 9.57 7.32 -5.07
CA GLY A 40 10.31 8.58 -5.04
C GLY A 40 9.48 9.74 -5.59
N SER A 41 8.80 9.56 -6.72
CA SER A 41 7.87 10.54 -7.28
C SER A 41 6.69 10.82 -6.34
N ALA A 42 6.12 9.77 -5.75
CA ALA A 42 5.03 9.87 -4.80
C ALA A 42 5.48 10.57 -3.51
N GLN A 43 6.65 10.24 -2.98
CA GLN A 43 7.23 10.91 -1.80
C GLN A 43 7.50 12.39 -2.08
N LYS A 44 7.99 12.73 -3.29
CA LYS A 44 8.22 14.12 -3.67
C LYS A 44 6.92 14.91 -3.76
N ALA A 45 5.91 14.36 -4.44
CA ALA A 45 4.59 14.98 -4.54
C ALA A 45 3.91 15.10 -3.17
N TYR A 46 4.02 14.06 -2.35
CA TYR A 46 3.49 14.05 -0.99
C TYR A 46 4.19 15.10 -0.12
N GLY A 47 5.51 15.22 -0.21
CA GLY A 47 6.28 16.24 0.51
C GLY A 47 5.83 17.66 0.15
N GLU A 48 5.64 17.95 -1.14
CA GLU A 48 5.20 19.28 -1.61
C GLU A 48 3.77 19.62 -1.14
N VAL A 49 2.89 18.62 -1.07
CA VAL A 49 1.53 18.79 -0.54
C VAL A 49 1.56 18.99 0.98
N VAL A 50 2.33 18.17 1.70
CA VAL A 50 2.46 18.26 3.15
C VAL A 50 3.09 19.58 3.57
N ASP A 51 4.09 20.07 2.85
CA ASP A 51 4.73 21.36 3.15
C ASP A 51 3.75 22.53 2.96
N GLN A 52 2.94 22.52 1.89
CA GLN A 52 1.88 23.52 1.69
C GLN A 52 0.80 23.47 2.78
N VAL A 53 0.39 22.26 3.17
CA VAL A 53 -0.56 22.07 4.28
C VAL A 53 0.05 22.52 5.60
N ARG A 54 1.33 22.26 5.82
CA ARG A 54 2.07 22.66 7.02
C ARG A 54 2.17 24.18 7.11
N GLU A 55 2.51 24.86 6.03
CA GLU A 55 2.57 26.32 5.97
C GLU A 55 1.19 26.94 6.22
N SER A 56 0.14 26.36 5.64
CA SER A 56 -1.26 26.75 5.90
C SER A 56 -1.71 26.47 7.34
N ALA A 57 -1.21 25.40 7.95
CA ALA A 57 -1.49 25.04 9.34
C ALA A 57 -0.81 25.97 10.34
N LEU A 58 0.40 26.45 10.02
CA LEU A 58 1.08 27.47 10.81
C LEU A 58 0.34 28.82 10.73
N ALA A 59 -0.25 29.14 9.58
CA ALA A 59 -1.05 30.35 9.41
C ALA A 59 -2.44 30.27 10.08
N ASN A 60 -3.10 29.10 10.05
CA ASN A 60 -4.46 28.91 10.57
C ASN A 60 -4.65 27.53 11.25
N PRO A 61 -4.19 27.36 12.50
CA PRO A 61 -4.17 26.04 13.17
C PRO A 61 -5.56 25.43 13.39
N VAL A 62 -6.59 26.26 13.58
CA VAL A 62 -7.98 25.80 13.78
C VAL A 62 -8.57 25.24 12.47
N ALA A 63 -8.26 25.85 11.33
CA ALA A 63 -8.76 25.41 10.02
C ALA A 63 -8.20 24.03 9.65
N THR A 64 -6.95 23.75 9.97
CA THR A 64 -6.32 22.43 9.73
C THR A 64 -6.93 21.34 10.59
N ILE A 65 -7.22 21.61 11.86
CA ILE A 65 -7.89 20.63 12.74
C ILE A 65 -9.29 20.31 12.21
N ALA A 66 -10.06 21.32 11.79
CA ALA A 66 -11.38 21.13 11.21
C ALA A 66 -11.35 20.29 9.92
N ALA A 67 -10.37 20.54 9.04
CA ALA A 67 -10.18 19.75 7.82
C ALA A 67 -9.83 18.28 8.10
N ALA A 68 -8.94 18.03 9.08
CA ALA A 68 -8.57 16.66 9.47
C ALA A 68 -9.75 15.88 10.06
N VAL A 69 -10.57 16.52 10.89
CA VAL A 69 -11.81 15.93 11.42
C VAL A 69 -12.79 15.62 10.30
N GLY A 70 -12.99 16.55 9.35
CA GLY A 70 -13.87 16.34 8.20
C GLY A 70 -13.44 15.16 7.32
N ALA A 71 -12.15 15.08 7.00
CA ALA A 71 -11.59 13.98 6.21
C ALA A 71 -11.71 12.63 6.94
N GLY A 72 -11.39 12.59 8.23
CA GLY A 72 -11.52 11.38 9.06
C GLY A 72 -12.97 10.91 9.20
N PHE A 73 -13.91 11.84 9.42
CA PHE A 73 -15.34 11.53 9.48
C PHE A 73 -15.85 10.98 8.15
N PHE A 74 -15.44 11.56 7.02
CA PHE A 74 -15.89 11.13 5.69
C PHE A 74 -15.37 9.73 5.32
N LEU A 75 -14.10 9.44 5.60
CA LEU A 75 -13.53 8.10 5.40
C LEU A 75 -14.13 7.06 6.37
N GLY A 76 -14.34 7.45 7.63
CA GLY A 76 -15.01 6.62 8.61
C GLY A 76 -16.45 6.30 8.22
N ALA A 77 -17.19 7.28 7.69
CA ALA A 77 -18.54 7.10 7.20
C ALA A 77 -18.59 6.12 6.02
N LEU A 78 -17.66 6.20 5.05
CA LEU A 78 -17.59 5.26 3.92
C LEU A 78 -17.30 3.81 4.35
N TRP A 79 -16.52 3.60 5.41
CA TRP A 79 -16.27 2.26 5.95
C TRP A 79 -17.43 1.74 6.81
N ALA A 80 -18.11 2.65 7.52
CA ALA A 80 -19.31 2.35 8.31
C ALA A 80 -20.49 1.92 7.43
N THR A 81 -20.59 2.39 6.19
CA THR A 81 -21.66 1.98 5.26
C THR A 81 -21.45 0.57 4.69
N ARG A 82 -20.31 -0.09 4.93
CA ARG A 82 -20.00 -1.44 4.41
C ARG A 82 -20.09 -2.55 5.47
N ARG A 83 -20.59 -2.24 6.66
CA ARG A 83 -20.89 -3.21 7.73
C ARG A 83 -22.39 -3.38 7.87
#